data_AF-A0AAN1GQJ4-F1
#
_entry.id   AF-A0AAN1GQJ4-F1
#
_cell.length_a   1.000
_cell.length_b   1.000
_cell.length_c   1.000
_cell.angle_alpha   90.00
_cell.angle_beta   90.00
_cell.angle_gamma   90.00
#
_symmetry.space_group_name_H-M   'P 1'
#
loop_
_entity.id
_entity.type
_entity.pdbx_description
1 polymer ?
#
loop_
_entity_poly.entity_id
_entity_poly.type
_entity_poly.pdbx_seq_one_letter_code
_entity_poly.pdbx_strand_id
1 'polypeptide(L)'
;MTDANLFQLGIGLETGAQEEDTARSATTAIVNSLVDSDREDHFIRRDGKVFAGTHLIIEVMNGSGLDCETRIQNAFRKCVDVCGATLLHIHTHKFSPQGVSGVAVLAESHISVHTWPEIGYGAFDVFMCGDAEPWKAVDVLKEAFDTPTVEVRELLRGEEFLAKGIPSKEVAA
;
A
#
# COMPACT_ATOMS: atom_id res chain seq x y z
N MET A 1 71.49 -23.21 -1.85
CA MET A 1 70.60 -24.17 -1.15
C MET A 1 70.92 -24.07 0.32
N THR A 2 70.07 -23.38 1.07
CA THR A 2 70.13 -23.31 2.52
C THR A 2 68.70 -23.07 2.99
N ASP A 3 68.14 -24.05 3.69
CA ASP A 3 66.77 -24.07 4.17
C ASP A 3 66.62 -23.37 5.53
N ALA A 4 65.43 -22.75 5.65
CA ALA A 4 64.62 -22.50 6.84
C ALA A 4 65.20 -21.72 8.04
N ASN A 5 64.57 -20.57 8.32
CA ASN A 5 63.93 -20.33 9.62
C ASN A 5 62.81 -19.26 9.53
N LEU A 6 61.60 -19.77 9.75
CA LEU A 6 60.44 -19.22 10.46
C LEU A 6 60.51 -17.75 10.94
N PHE A 7 59.61 -16.90 10.43
CA PHE A 7 59.16 -15.70 11.14
C PHE A 7 57.63 -15.72 11.27
N GLN A 8 57.21 -15.72 12.53
CA GLN A 8 55.85 -15.63 13.00
C GLN A 8 55.57 -14.16 13.35
N LEU A 9 54.52 -13.56 12.77
CA LEU A 9 53.94 -12.32 13.27
C LEU A 9 52.42 -12.45 13.22
N GLY A 10 51.83 -12.60 14.41
CA GLY A 10 50.40 -12.42 14.62
C GLY A 10 50.03 -10.94 14.55
N ILE A 11 48.87 -10.66 13.97
CA ILE A 11 48.13 -9.41 14.18
C ILE A 11 46.68 -9.81 14.42
N GLY A 12 46.15 -9.31 15.54
CA GLY A 12 44.96 -9.78 16.21
C GLY A 12 43.66 -9.60 15.42
N LEU A 13 42.75 -10.53 15.70
CA LEU A 13 41.33 -10.25 15.80
C LEU A 13 41.14 -9.02 16.71
N GLU A 14 40.38 -8.03 16.23
CA GLU A 14 39.47 -7.15 16.97
C GLU A 14 39.29 -5.85 16.18
N THR A 15 38.10 -5.67 15.60
CA THR A 15 37.38 -4.41 15.31
C THR A 15 36.40 -4.65 14.16
N GLY A 16 35.31 -5.35 14.48
CA GLY A 16 34.14 -5.50 13.60
C GLY A 16 32.84 -5.56 14.39
N ALA A 17 32.91 -5.97 15.66
CA ALA A 17 31.74 -6.12 16.52
C ALA A 17 31.11 -4.77 16.94
N GLN A 18 31.86 -3.69 17.10
CA GLN A 18 31.28 -2.43 17.59
C GLN A 18 30.47 -1.65 16.55
N GLU A 19 30.86 -1.67 15.27
CA GLU A 19 30.10 -1.01 14.20
C GLU A 19 28.84 -1.79 13.80
N GLU A 20 28.92 -3.13 13.76
CA GLU A 20 27.74 -3.96 13.51
C GLU A 20 26.72 -3.88 14.66
N ASP A 21 27.17 -3.87 15.92
CA ASP A 21 26.27 -3.86 17.08
C ASP A 21 25.60 -2.48 17.28
N THR A 22 26.30 -1.39 16.94
CA THR A 22 25.71 -0.05 16.92
C THR A 22 24.73 0.16 15.77
N ALA A 23 25.03 -0.34 14.57
CA ALA A 23 24.11 -0.28 13.42
C ALA A 23 22.84 -1.13 13.64
N ARG A 24 23.01 -2.31 14.25
CA ARG A 24 21.90 -3.19 14.65
C ARG A 24 21.05 -2.54 15.75
N SER A 25 21.68 -1.93 16.75
CA SER A 25 21.00 -1.18 17.81
C SER A 25 20.22 0.02 17.28
N ALA A 26 20.79 0.78 16.33
CA ALA A 26 20.11 1.89 15.67
C ALA A 26 18.93 1.41 14.80
N THR A 27 19.09 0.31 14.08
CA THR A 27 17.99 -0.30 13.28
C THR A 27 16.87 -0.82 14.18
N THR A 28 17.21 -1.48 15.28
CA THR A 28 16.24 -1.92 16.29
C THR A 28 15.57 -0.73 16.97
N ALA A 29 16.28 0.36 17.26
CA ALA A 29 15.68 1.58 17.79
C ALA A 29 14.72 2.24 16.79
N ILE A 30 15.04 2.24 15.49
CA ILE A 30 14.15 2.75 14.44
C ILE A 30 12.92 1.85 14.29
N VAL A 31 13.08 0.53 14.24
CA VAL A 31 11.95 -0.41 14.18
C VAL A 31 11.08 -0.31 15.42
N ASN A 32 11.68 -0.23 16.61
CA ASN A 32 10.97 0.01 17.88
C ASN A 32 10.24 1.36 17.85
N SER A 33 10.83 2.40 17.26
CA SER A 33 10.14 3.67 17.05
C SER A 33 8.99 3.55 16.04
N LEU A 34 9.09 2.70 15.01
CA LEU A 34 8.01 2.53 14.01
C LEU A 34 6.83 1.71 14.54
N VAL A 35 7.04 0.91 15.58
CA VAL A 35 5.96 0.18 16.28
C VAL A 35 5.46 0.90 17.52
N ASP A 36 6.09 2.03 17.90
CA ASP A 36 5.65 2.89 19.00
C ASP A 36 4.24 3.41 18.71
N SER A 37 3.32 3.21 19.63
CA SER A 37 1.92 3.64 19.51
C SER A 37 1.75 5.15 19.60
N ASP A 38 2.75 5.86 20.14
CA ASP A 38 2.66 7.28 20.49
C ASP A 38 3.29 8.20 19.41
N ARG A 39 3.65 7.66 18.23
CA ARG A 39 4.19 8.44 17.11
C ARG A 39 3.10 9.11 16.28
N GLU A 40 3.34 10.37 15.96
CA GLU A 40 2.64 11.12 14.90
C GLU A 40 3.10 10.65 13.50
N ASP A 41 2.98 9.35 13.20
CA ASP A 41 3.15 8.81 11.85
C ASP A 41 1.82 8.30 11.28
N HIS A 42 1.68 8.30 9.96
CA HIS A 42 0.45 7.87 9.28
C HIS A 42 0.34 6.33 9.12
N PHE A 43 1.17 5.56 9.84
CA PHE A 43 1.15 4.10 9.75
C PHE A 43 -0.02 3.51 10.55
N ILE A 44 -0.72 2.57 9.91
CA ILE A 44 -1.82 1.84 10.52
C ILE A 44 -1.27 0.67 11.32
N ARG A 45 -1.72 0.55 12.57
CA ARG A 45 -1.37 -0.54 13.50
C ARG A 45 -2.64 -1.35 13.78
N ARG A 46 -2.74 -2.57 13.23
CA ARG A 46 -3.93 -3.45 13.34
C ARG A 46 -3.50 -4.91 13.47
N ASP A 47 -4.06 -5.64 14.45
CA ASP A 47 -3.80 -7.07 14.69
C ASP A 47 -2.31 -7.46 14.75
N GLY A 48 -1.48 -6.62 15.39
CA GLY A 48 -0.04 -6.84 15.52
C GLY A 48 0.76 -6.58 14.24
N LYS A 49 0.13 -6.01 13.22
CA LYS A 49 0.76 -5.61 11.95
C LYS A 49 0.86 -4.09 11.88
N VAL A 50 1.93 -3.62 11.25
CA VAL A 50 2.12 -2.20 10.91
C VAL A 50 2.24 -2.08 9.41
N PHE A 51 1.48 -1.18 8.79
CA PHE A 51 1.43 -0.99 7.34
C PHE A 51 1.01 0.44 6.98
N ALA A 52 1.34 0.90 5.78
CA ALA A 52 1.08 2.27 5.33
C ALA A 52 -0.40 2.50 4.93
N GLY A 53 -1.08 1.47 4.44
CA GLY A 53 -2.49 1.58 4.07
C GLY A 53 -3.10 0.25 3.63
N THR A 54 -4.43 0.23 3.55
CA THR A 54 -5.21 -0.92 3.11
C THR A 54 -5.61 -0.72 1.66
N HIS A 55 -5.27 -1.69 0.81
CA HIS A 55 -5.59 -1.68 -0.61
C HIS A 55 -6.55 -2.83 -0.93
N LEU A 56 -7.76 -2.48 -1.33
CA LEU A 56 -8.77 -3.44 -1.77
C LEU A 56 -8.73 -3.56 -3.30
N ILE A 57 -8.54 -4.78 -3.78
CA ILE A 57 -8.77 -5.15 -5.18
C ILE A 57 -10.18 -5.71 -5.25
N ILE A 58 -11.06 -5.00 -5.96
CA ILE A 58 -12.50 -5.20 -5.93
C ILE A 58 -13.00 -5.57 -7.33
N GLU A 59 -13.63 -6.74 -7.42
CA GLU A 59 -14.25 -7.25 -8.64
C GLU A 59 -15.77 -7.02 -8.56
N VAL A 60 -16.30 -6.05 -9.29
CA VAL A 60 -17.75 -5.82 -9.42
C VAL A 60 -18.27 -6.72 -10.54
N MET A 61 -19.18 -7.65 -10.20
CA MET A 61 -19.71 -8.64 -11.14
C MET A 61 -21.20 -8.43 -11.37
N ASN A 62 -21.68 -8.64 -12.61
CA ASN A 62 -23.08 -8.42 -13.00
C ASN A 62 -23.62 -7.02 -12.66
N GLY A 63 -22.76 -6.00 -12.71
CA GLY A 63 -23.11 -4.62 -12.42
C GLY A 63 -23.83 -3.92 -13.58
N SER A 64 -24.68 -2.95 -13.24
CA SER A 64 -25.37 -2.08 -14.19
C SER A 64 -24.78 -0.65 -14.17
N GLY A 65 -24.97 0.12 -15.25
CA GLY A 65 -24.51 1.51 -15.31
C GLY A 65 -22.99 1.70 -15.42
N LEU A 66 -22.24 0.64 -15.71
CA LEU A 66 -20.78 0.64 -15.87
C LEU A 66 -20.28 1.48 -17.07
N ASP A 67 -21.16 1.78 -18.04
CA ASP A 67 -20.84 2.67 -19.18
C ASP A 67 -21.12 4.16 -18.89
N CYS A 68 -21.45 4.52 -17.65
CA CYS A 68 -21.83 5.89 -17.28
C CYS A 68 -20.71 6.60 -16.50
N GLU A 69 -20.00 7.50 -17.18
CA GLU A 69 -18.93 8.29 -16.58
C GLU A 69 -19.39 9.06 -15.33
N THR A 70 -20.56 9.73 -15.39
CA THR A 70 -21.11 10.47 -14.25
C THR A 70 -21.41 9.57 -13.05
N ARG A 71 -21.92 8.34 -13.28
CA ARG A 71 -22.19 7.37 -12.22
C ARG A 71 -20.88 6.96 -11.53
N ILE A 72 -19.82 6.71 -12.30
CA ILE A 72 -18.49 6.38 -11.77
C ILE A 72 -17.92 7.54 -10.95
N GLN A 73 -17.98 8.78 -11.45
CA GLN A 73 -17.49 9.93 -10.70
C GLN A 73 -18.27 10.13 -9.39
N ASN A 74 -19.59 9.87 -9.38
CA ASN A 74 -20.41 9.94 -8.18
C ASN A 74 -20.07 8.83 -7.19
N ALA A 75 -19.86 7.60 -7.67
CA ALA A 75 -19.41 6.48 -6.85
C ALA A 75 -18.07 6.81 -6.18
N PHE A 76 -17.09 7.35 -6.92
CA PHE A 76 -15.82 7.79 -6.34
C PHE A 76 -16.00 8.84 -5.25
N ARG A 77 -16.78 9.91 -5.49
CA ARG A 77 -17.05 10.93 -4.46
C ARG A 77 -17.70 10.32 -3.23
N LYS A 78 -18.62 9.38 -3.42
CA LYS A 78 -19.31 8.74 -2.29
C LYS A 78 -18.41 7.80 -1.51
N CYS A 79 -17.55 7.03 -2.18
CA CYS A 79 -16.51 6.23 -1.51
C CYS A 79 -15.60 7.13 -0.68
N VAL A 80 -15.13 8.24 -1.23
CA VAL A 80 -14.25 9.17 -0.50
C VAL A 80 -14.92 9.74 0.75
N ASP A 81 -16.17 10.21 0.62
CA ASP A 81 -16.98 10.75 1.72
C ASP A 81 -17.19 9.71 2.84
N VAL A 82 -17.67 8.53 2.49
CA VAL A 82 -18.03 7.49 3.46
C VAL A 82 -16.80 6.85 4.12
N CYS A 83 -15.69 6.72 3.38
CA CYS A 83 -14.44 6.19 3.89
C CYS A 83 -13.61 7.21 4.68
N GLY A 84 -14.00 8.50 4.70
CA GLY A 84 -13.25 9.54 5.42
C GLY A 84 -11.93 9.92 4.74
N ALA A 85 -11.82 9.75 3.43
CA ALA A 85 -10.62 10.14 2.67
C ALA A 85 -10.72 11.60 2.16
N THR A 86 -9.59 12.16 1.72
CA THR A 86 -9.55 13.50 1.11
C THR A 86 -9.40 13.39 -0.40
N LEU A 87 -10.39 13.88 -1.15
CA LEU A 87 -10.35 13.93 -2.61
C LEU A 87 -9.50 15.10 -3.10
N LEU A 88 -8.54 14.84 -3.98
CA LEU A 88 -7.82 15.90 -4.71
C LEU A 88 -8.46 16.12 -6.08
N HIS A 89 -8.46 15.09 -6.94
CA HIS A 89 -8.92 15.19 -8.33
C HIS A 89 -9.60 13.90 -8.79
N ILE A 90 -10.53 14.02 -9.75
CA ILE A 90 -11.10 12.88 -10.46
C ILE A 90 -10.82 13.06 -11.96
N HIS A 91 -10.30 12.02 -12.59
CA HIS A 91 -10.13 11.93 -14.03
C HIS A 91 -10.82 10.68 -14.54
N THR A 92 -11.61 10.82 -15.61
CA THR A 92 -12.30 9.71 -16.25
C THR A 92 -12.16 9.83 -17.76
N HIS A 93 -12.27 8.68 -18.44
CA HIS A 93 -12.32 8.59 -19.88
C HIS A 93 -13.33 7.52 -20.28
N LYS A 94 -14.37 7.93 -21.00
CA LYS A 94 -15.32 7.02 -21.63
C LYS A 94 -14.83 6.61 -23.02
N PHE A 95 -14.79 5.31 -23.26
CA PHE A 95 -14.42 4.71 -24.55
C PHE A 95 -15.64 4.53 -25.47
N SER A 96 -15.34 4.33 -26.75
CA SER A 96 -16.32 3.92 -27.77
C SER A 96 -16.01 2.49 -28.22
N PRO A 97 -17.00 1.59 -28.35
CA PRO A 97 -18.44 1.87 -28.20
C PRO A 97 -18.93 2.00 -26.75
N GLN A 98 -18.16 1.53 -25.77
CA GLN A 98 -18.53 1.54 -24.35
C GLN A 98 -17.32 1.33 -23.45
N GLY A 99 -17.53 1.51 -22.14
CA GLY A 99 -16.56 1.30 -21.08
C GLY A 99 -15.93 2.61 -20.59
N VAL A 100 -15.47 2.62 -19.36
CA VAL A 100 -14.87 3.78 -18.71
C VAL A 100 -13.62 3.34 -17.94
N SER A 101 -12.56 4.13 -18.09
CA SER A 101 -11.43 4.13 -17.15
C SER A 101 -11.52 5.37 -16.27
N GLY A 102 -11.21 5.24 -14.99
CA GLY A 102 -11.26 6.37 -14.06
C GLY A 102 -10.26 6.25 -12.93
N VAL A 103 -9.82 7.39 -12.42
CA VAL A 103 -9.02 7.49 -11.20
C VAL A 103 -9.47 8.70 -10.37
N ALA A 104 -9.67 8.49 -9.08
CA ALA A 104 -9.73 9.52 -8.07
C ALA A 104 -8.39 9.55 -7.33
N VAL A 105 -7.67 10.66 -7.43
CA VAL A 105 -6.43 10.90 -6.69
C VAL A 105 -6.81 11.42 -5.30
N LEU A 106 -6.34 10.73 -4.26
CA LEU A 106 -6.53 11.10 -2.87
C LEU A 106 -5.24 11.70 -2.32
N ALA A 107 -5.29 12.31 -1.13
CA ALA A 107 -4.12 12.97 -0.53
C ALA A 107 -2.84 12.10 -0.52
N GLU A 108 -2.98 10.79 -0.29
CA GLU A 108 -1.84 9.86 -0.18
C GLU A 108 -2.10 8.50 -0.88
N SER A 109 -3.16 8.40 -1.68
CA SER A 109 -3.62 7.13 -2.24
C SER A 109 -4.54 7.34 -3.46
N HIS A 110 -5.34 6.34 -3.85
CA HIS A 110 -6.23 6.45 -5.00
C HIS A 110 -7.44 5.50 -4.94
N ILE A 111 -8.45 5.83 -5.74
CA ILE A 111 -9.44 4.87 -6.23
C ILE A 111 -9.30 4.80 -7.75
N SER A 112 -9.20 3.62 -8.35
CA SER A 112 -9.25 3.45 -9.82
C SER A 112 -10.33 2.48 -10.26
N VAL A 113 -10.72 2.59 -11.53
CA VAL A 113 -11.65 1.67 -12.18
C VAL A 113 -11.30 1.44 -13.65
N HIS A 114 -11.52 0.21 -14.10
CA HIS A 114 -11.71 -0.16 -15.49
C HIS A 114 -12.99 -0.99 -15.65
N THR A 115 -13.85 -0.66 -16.61
CA THR A 115 -15.13 -1.35 -16.79
C THR A 115 -15.28 -2.03 -18.15
N TRP A 116 -15.96 -3.18 -18.16
CA TRP A 116 -16.41 -3.92 -19.34
C TRP A 116 -17.94 -4.11 -19.26
N PRO A 117 -18.74 -3.11 -19.69
CA PRO A 117 -20.19 -3.15 -19.56
C PRO A 117 -20.87 -4.32 -20.30
N GLU A 118 -20.25 -4.87 -21.34
CA GLU A 118 -20.76 -5.98 -22.18
C GLU A 118 -20.94 -7.28 -21.39
N ILE A 119 -20.20 -7.43 -20.30
CA ILE A 119 -20.25 -8.58 -19.40
C ILE A 119 -20.61 -8.15 -17.97
N GLY A 120 -21.01 -6.89 -17.76
CA GLY A 120 -21.36 -6.35 -16.46
C GLY A 120 -20.20 -6.35 -15.45
N TYR A 121 -18.97 -6.14 -15.90
CA TYR A 121 -17.76 -6.25 -15.07
C TYR A 121 -17.08 -4.90 -14.83
N GLY A 122 -16.62 -4.67 -13.60
CA GLY A 122 -15.77 -3.54 -13.24
C GLY A 122 -14.66 -3.97 -12.29
N ALA A 123 -13.42 -3.71 -12.67
CA ALA A 123 -12.24 -3.88 -11.82
C ALA A 123 -11.97 -2.56 -11.10
N PHE A 124 -12.06 -2.55 -9.77
CA PHE A 124 -11.82 -1.39 -8.93
C PHE A 124 -10.63 -1.62 -8.01
N ASP A 125 -9.82 -0.58 -7.83
CA ASP A 125 -8.80 -0.51 -6.81
C ASP A 125 -9.20 0.56 -5.80
N VAL A 126 -9.29 0.23 -4.51
CA VAL A 126 -9.54 1.20 -3.44
C VAL A 126 -8.36 1.14 -2.48
N PHE A 127 -7.42 2.06 -2.64
CA PHE A 127 -6.27 2.19 -1.76
C PHE A 127 -6.44 3.40 -0.86
N MET A 128 -6.37 3.21 0.46
CA MET A 128 -6.47 4.29 1.45
C MET A 128 -5.48 4.10 2.59
N CYS A 129 -4.99 5.22 3.12
CA CYS A 129 -3.99 5.32 4.19
C CYS A 129 -4.58 6.03 5.41
N GLY A 130 -3.89 5.97 6.55
CA GLY A 130 -4.32 6.64 7.80
C GLY A 130 -5.65 6.11 8.35
N ASP A 131 -6.47 7.02 8.87
CA ASP A 131 -7.75 6.70 9.55
C ASP A 131 -8.90 6.36 8.59
N ALA A 132 -8.65 6.32 7.28
CA ALA A 132 -9.68 6.02 6.30
C ALA A 132 -10.14 4.54 6.35
N GLU A 133 -11.41 4.31 6.07
CA GLU A 133 -12.05 3.00 6.18
C GLU A 133 -12.45 2.42 4.81
N PRO A 134 -11.50 1.86 4.02
CA PRO A 134 -11.73 1.49 2.62
C PRO A 134 -12.80 0.41 2.42
N TRP A 135 -13.05 -0.45 3.40
CA TRP A 135 -14.09 -1.48 3.32
C TRP A 135 -15.50 -0.90 3.16
N LYS A 136 -15.74 0.33 3.62
CA LYS A 136 -17.04 0.99 3.40
C LYS A 136 -17.30 1.31 1.92
N ALA A 137 -16.26 1.39 1.08
CA ALA A 137 -16.41 1.58 -0.36
C ALA A 137 -17.12 0.40 -1.02
N VAL A 138 -17.03 -0.81 -0.45
CA VAL A 138 -17.65 -2.01 -1.03
C VAL A 138 -19.17 -1.86 -1.12
N ASP A 139 -19.81 -1.37 -0.06
CA ASP A 139 -21.26 -1.18 -0.04
C ASP A 139 -21.68 -0.04 -0.98
N VAL A 140 -20.88 1.02 -1.07
CA VAL A 140 -21.09 2.10 -2.04
C VAL A 140 -21.03 1.58 -3.48
N LEU A 141 -20.07 0.71 -3.81
CA LEU A 141 -19.95 0.14 -5.15
C LEU A 141 -21.09 -0.84 -5.46
N LYS A 142 -21.54 -1.65 -4.50
CA LYS A 142 -22.72 -2.51 -4.66
C LYS A 142 -23.97 -1.70 -4.99
N GLU A 143 -24.21 -0.63 -4.24
CA GLU A 143 -25.33 0.27 -4.47
C GLU A 143 -25.20 1.00 -5.82
N ALA A 144 -24.03 1.56 -6.11
CA ALA A 144 -23.79 2.35 -7.31
C ALA A 144 -23.95 1.54 -8.60
N PHE A 145 -23.66 0.24 -8.58
CA PHE A 145 -23.73 -0.63 -9.76
C PHE A 145 -24.83 -1.69 -9.66
N ASP A 146 -25.79 -1.51 -8.73
CA ASP A 146 -26.98 -2.36 -8.59
C ASP A 146 -26.67 -3.87 -8.60
N THR A 147 -25.61 -4.28 -7.89
CA THR A 147 -25.19 -5.69 -7.83
C THR A 147 -24.93 -6.17 -6.40
N PRO A 148 -25.36 -7.40 -6.05
CA PRO A 148 -24.98 -8.02 -4.79
C PRO A 148 -23.60 -8.68 -4.84
N THR A 149 -23.05 -8.89 -6.04
CA THR A 149 -21.87 -9.74 -6.25
C THR A 149 -20.62 -8.89 -6.44
N VAL A 150 -19.86 -8.77 -5.35
CA VAL A 150 -18.55 -8.12 -5.34
C VAL A 150 -17.56 -9.05 -4.66
N GLU A 151 -16.44 -9.35 -5.32
CA GLU A 151 -15.32 -10.06 -4.70
C GLU A 151 -14.25 -9.06 -4.28
N VAL A 152 -13.63 -9.27 -3.12
CA VAL A 152 -12.64 -8.34 -2.57
C VAL A 152 -11.42 -9.11 -2.11
N ARG A 153 -10.23 -8.65 -2.52
CA ARG A 153 -8.95 -9.08 -1.97
C ARG A 153 -8.30 -7.89 -1.26
N GLU A 154 -7.91 -8.10 0.00
CA GLU A 154 -7.21 -7.08 0.77
C GLU A 154 -5.70 -7.27 0.68
N LEU A 155 -4.98 -6.19 0.43
CA LEU A 155 -3.53 -6.09 0.47
C LEU A 155 -3.11 -5.02 1.47
N LEU A 156 -2.23 -5.37 2.41
CA LEU A 156 -1.64 -4.42 3.36
C LEU A 156 -0.36 -3.83 2.75
N ARG A 157 -0.42 -2.56 2.37
CA ARG A 157 0.68 -1.90 1.66
C ARG A 157 1.76 -1.50 2.65
N GLY A 158 3.00 -1.93 2.43
CA GLY A 158 4.14 -1.59 3.30
C GLY A 158 4.36 -2.53 4.49
N GLU A 159 3.53 -3.55 4.67
CA GLU A 159 3.66 -4.54 5.76
C GLU A 159 5.03 -5.23 5.75
N GLU A 160 5.45 -5.78 4.61
CA GLU A 160 6.71 -6.52 4.51
C GLU A 160 7.95 -5.65 4.71
N PHE A 161 7.88 -4.37 4.36
CA PHE A 161 9.00 -3.44 4.53
C PHE A 161 9.29 -3.22 6.01
N LEU A 162 8.25 -3.20 6.85
CA LEU A 162 8.38 -3.06 8.29
C LEU A 162 8.75 -4.39 8.97
N ALA A 163 8.26 -5.51 8.44
CA ALA A 163 8.59 -6.85 8.96
C ALA A 163 10.03 -7.31 8.67
N LYS A 164 10.63 -6.87 7.55
CA LYS A 164 12.00 -7.27 7.14
C LYS A 164 13.10 -6.39 7.72
N GLY A 165 12.75 -5.33 8.45
CA GLY A 165 13.68 -4.29 8.87
C GLY A 165 14.09 -3.39 7.70
N ILE A 166 14.26 -2.09 7.97
CA ILE A 166 14.73 -1.14 6.94
C ILE A 166 16.13 -1.58 6.49
N PRO A 167 16.37 -1.88 5.20
CA PRO A 167 17.71 -2.13 4.72
C PRO A 167 18.56 -0.89 5.03
N SER A 168 19.65 -1.06 5.77
CA SER A 168 20.65 0.00 5.94
C SER A 168 21.02 0.50 4.56
N LYS A 169 20.74 1.78 4.26
CA LYS A 169 21.31 2.41 3.07
C LYS A 169 22.82 2.26 3.18
N GLU A 170 23.42 1.44 2.32
CA GLU A 170 24.85 1.58 2.05
C GLU A 170 25.04 3.03 1.59
N VAL A 171 25.65 3.83 2.46
CA VAL A 171 26.14 5.15 2.08
C VAL A 171 27.28 4.84 1.12
N ALA A 172 27.02 4.98 -0.18
CA ALA A 172 28.07 4.93 -1.18
C ALA A 172 29.12 5.99 -0.80
N ALA A 173 30.31 5.50 -0.47
CA ALA A 173 31.48 6.30 -0.12
C ALA A 173 31.99 7.13 -1.31
#